data_AF-A0A1V6MUG2-F1
#
_entry.id   AF-A0A1V6MUG2-F1
#
_cell.length_a   1.000
_cell.length_b   1.000
_cell.length_c   1.000
_cell.angle_alpha   90.00
_cell.angle_beta   90.00
_cell.angle_gamma   90.00
#
_symmetry.space_group_name_H-M   'P 1'
#
loop_
_entity.id
_entity.type
_entity.pdbx_description
1 polymer ?
#
loop_
_entity_poly.entity_id
_entity_poly.type
_entity_poly.pdbx_seq_one_letter_code
_entity_poly.pdbx_strand_id
1 'polypeptide(L)'
;MGTGLVGFGVLGLALIVAAITWTVLGIHALLLGRMPGRRLPRLVRQPRLWGAGALLVPLSANLESPSLLALSVGFIALGHVVKPTG
;
A
#
# COMPACT_ATOMS: atom_id res chain seq x y z
N MET A 1 20.64 -26.89 -9.28
CA MET A 1 19.79 -25.94 -10.04
C MET A 1 18.33 -25.90 -9.59
N GLY A 2 17.90 -26.54 -8.47
CA GLY A 2 16.50 -26.55 -8.04
C GLY A 2 16.11 -25.52 -6.95
N THR A 3 17.05 -25.12 -6.09
CA THR A 3 16.79 -24.22 -4.94
C THR A 3 16.49 -22.78 -5.36
N GLY A 4 17.15 -22.29 -6.41
CA GLY A 4 16.91 -20.94 -6.94
C GLY A 4 15.48 -20.77 -7.45
N LEU A 5 14.99 -21.71 -8.26
CA LEU A 5 13.64 -21.65 -8.85
C LEU A 5 12.54 -21.65 -7.78
N VAL A 6 12.69 -22.49 -6.76
CA VAL A 6 11.74 -22.56 -5.63
C VAL A 6 11.80 -21.26 -4.80
N GLY A 7 13.00 -20.74 -4.53
CA GLY A 7 13.16 -19.48 -3.82
C GLY A 7 12.52 -18.29 -4.55
N PHE A 8 12.74 -18.18 -5.87
CA PHE A 8 12.10 -17.16 -6.71
C PHE A 8 10.58 -17.32 -6.75
N GLY A 9 10.07 -18.55 -6.83
CA GLY A 9 8.62 -18.82 -6.81
C GLY A 9 7.97 -18.41 -5.49
N VAL A 10 8.58 -18.75 -4.35
CA VAL A 10 8.09 -18.38 -3.02
C VAL A 10 8.13 -16.86 -2.82
N LEU A 11 9.22 -16.21 -3.26
CA LEU A 11 9.33 -14.74 -3.19
C LEU A 11 8.25 -14.07 -4.04
N GLY A 12 8.04 -14.53 -5.27
CA GLY A 12 6.99 -14.03 -6.16
C GLY A 12 5.60 -14.16 -5.54
N LEU A 13 5.28 -15.33 -4.99
CA LEU A 13 4.01 -15.56 -4.32
C LEU A 13 3.82 -14.64 -3.10
N ALA A 14 4.87 -14.47 -2.28
CA ALA A 14 4.82 -13.58 -1.12
C ALA A 14 4.57 -12.13 -1.52
N LEU A 15 5.21 -11.66 -2.60
CA LEU A 15 4.98 -10.32 -3.15
C LEU A 15 3.55 -10.14 -3.67
N ILE A 16 2.99 -11.15 -4.34
CA ILE A 16 1.60 -11.13 -4.81
C ILE A 16 0.62 -11.05 -3.63
N VAL A 17 0.79 -11.90 -2.62
CA VAL A 17 -0.06 -11.90 -1.42
C VAL A 17 0.04 -10.54 -0.69
N ALA A 18 1.26 -9.99 -0.58
CA ALA A 18 1.48 -8.67 -0.01
C ALA A 18 0.77 -7.57 -0.81
N ALA A 19 0.87 -7.60 -2.15
CA ALA A 19 0.21 -6.62 -3.02
C ALA A 19 -1.32 -6.69 -2.91
N ILE A 20 -1.91 -7.90 -2.87
CA ILE A 20 -3.35 -8.07 -2.69
C ILE A 20 -3.79 -7.52 -1.33
N THR A 21 -3.09 -7.92 -0.27
CA THR A 21 -3.39 -7.45 1.11
C THR A 21 -3.30 -5.94 1.20
N TRP A 22 -2.26 -5.35 0.61
CA TRP A 22 -2.04 -3.90 0.57
C TRP A 22 -3.15 -3.17 -0.20
N THR A 23 -3.58 -3.73 -1.32
CA THR A 23 -4.68 -3.20 -2.15
C THR A 23 -6.00 -3.23 -1.39
N VAL A 24 -6.33 -4.37 -0.75
CA VAL A 24 -7.55 -4.50 0.06
C VAL A 24 -7.54 -3.49 1.21
N LEU A 25 -6.40 -3.33 1.88
CA LEU A 25 -6.23 -2.37 2.97
C LEU A 25 -6.37 -0.92 2.47
N GLY A 26 -5.80 -0.61 1.30
CA GLY A 26 -5.92 0.68 0.64
C GLY A 26 -7.36 1.02 0.29
N ILE A 27 -8.09 0.09 -0.33
CA ILE A 27 -9.52 0.23 -0.65
C ILE A 27 -10.35 0.45 0.63
N HIS A 28 -10.09 -0.33 1.68
CA HIS A 28 -10.78 -0.17 2.96
C HIS A 28 -10.53 1.21 3.57
N ALA A 29 -9.26 1.66 3.61
CA ALA A 29 -8.88 2.94 4.18
C ALA A 29 -9.43 4.12 3.35
N LEU A 30 -9.47 3.99 2.03
CA LEU A 30 -10.03 4.97 1.09
C LEU A 30 -11.56 5.11 1.26
N LEU A 31 -12.28 3.99 1.19
CA LEU A 31 -13.74 3.96 1.23
C LEU A 31 -14.28 4.31 2.61
N LEU A 32 -13.80 3.61 3.65
CA LEU A 32 -14.34 3.75 5.00
C LEU A 32 -13.71 4.92 5.77
N GLY A 33 -12.63 5.50 5.26
CA GLY A 33 -11.89 6.57 5.94
C GLY A 33 -11.31 6.17 7.28
N ARG A 34 -11.21 4.86 7.56
CA ARG A 34 -10.75 4.30 8.83
C ARG A 34 -9.87 3.08 8.56
N MET A 35 -8.86 2.90 9.39
CA MET A 35 -8.00 1.73 9.30
C MET A 35 -8.48 0.58 10.17
N PRO A 36 -8.33 -0.68 9.73
CA PRO A 36 -8.70 -1.84 10.53
C PRO A 36 -7.76 -2.04 11.74
N GLY A 37 -8.33 -2.52 12.85
CA GLY A 37 -7.60 -2.84 14.08
C GLY A 37 -7.27 -1.63 14.97
N ARG A 38 -6.54 -1.88 16.07
CA ARG A 38 -6.19 -0.84 17.07
C ARG A 38 -4.85 -0.14 16.82
N ARG A 39 -3.92 -0.75 16.09
CA ARG A 39 -2.56 -0.22 15.90
C ARG A 39 -2.43 0.70 14.70
N LEU A 40 -3.06 0.35 13.58
CA LEU A 40 -3.00 1.12 12.34
C LEU A 40 -3.56 2.55 12.46
N PRO A 41 -4.69 2.79 13.16
CA PRO A 41 -5.19 4.16 13.37
C PRO A 41 -4.25 5.06 14.17
N ARG A 42 -3.32 4.51 14.97
CA ARG A 42 -2.29 5.31 15.67
C ARG A 42 -1.16 5.75 14.74
N LEU A 43 -0.91 5.00 13.69
CA LEU A 43 0.17 5.26 12.74
C LEU A 43 -0.33 6.15 11.60
N VAL A 44 -1.52 5.90 11.08
CA VAL A 44 -2.08 6.64 9.95
C VAL A 44 -3.15 7.62 10.41
N ARG A 45 -2.80 8.90 10.31
CA ARG A 45 -3.64 10.02 10.73
C ARG A 45 -4.75 10.35 9.73
N GLN A 46 -4.50 10.13 8.44
CA GLN A 46 -5.48 10.28 7.37
C GLN A 46 -5.57 9.00 6.51
N PRO A 47 -6.49 8.08 6.87
CA PRO A 47 -6.63 6.78 6.21
C PRO A 47 -6.97 6.88 4.73
N ARG A 48 -7.73 7.91 4.33
CA ARG A 48 -8.11 8.11 2.92
C ARG A 48 -6.93 8.41 2.02
N LEU A 49 -6.11 9.38 2.42
CA LEU A 49 -4.89 9.77 1.68
C LEU A 49 -3.89 8.62 1.64
N TRP A 50 -3.74 7.90 2.75
CA TRP A 50 -2.93 6.70 2.78
C TRP A 50 -3.46 5.62 1.81
N GLY A 51 -4.77 5.39 1.78
CA GLY A 51 -5.41 4.41 0.91
C GLY A 51 -5.24 4.71 -0.58
N ALA A 52 -5.28 5.99 -0.96
CA ALA A 52 -4.99 6.43 -2.32
C ALA A 52 -3.55 6.11 -2.73
N GLY A 53 -2.58 6.44 -1.88
CA GLY A 53 -1.18 6.10 -2.10
C GLY A 53 -0.94 4.59 -2.17
N ALA A 54 -1.62 3.81 -1.32
CA ALA A 54 -1.53 2.37 -1.31
C ALA A 54 -2.02 1.72 -2.61
N LEU A 55 -3.09 2.25 -3.21
CA LEU A 55 -3.63 1.80 -4.49
C LEU A 55 -2.74 2.18 -5.69
N LEU A 56 -2.00 3.29 -5.59
CA LEU A 56 -1.10 3.73 -6.65
C LEU A 56 0.16 2.86 -6.76
N VAL A 57 0.60 2.20 -5.69
CA VAL A 57 1.78 1.32 -5.70
C VAL A 57 1.67 0.17 -6.73
N PRO A 58 0.63 -0.69 -6.69
CA PRO A 58 0.48 -1.75 -7.69
C PRO A 58 0.24 -1.19 -9.10
N LEU A 59 -0.42 -0.03 -9.22
CA LEU A 59 -0.64 0.63 -10.50
C LEU A 59 0.68 1.14 -11.11
N SER A 60 1.56 1.71 -10.29
CA SER A 60 2.90 2.14 -10.70
C SER A 60 3.76 0.97 -11.17
N ALA A 61 3.68 -0.17 -10.47
CA ALA A 61 4.38 -1.39 -10.88
C ALA A 61 3.85 -1.92 -12.23
N ASN A 62 2.54 -1.87 -12.46
CA ASN A 62 1.94 -2.29 -13.73
C ASN A 62 2.32 -1.37 -14.91
N LEU A 63 2.40 -0.06 -14.66
CA LEU A 63 2.75 0.95 -15.65
C LEU A 63 4.25 1.21 -15.76
N GLU A 64 5.08 0.48 -15.00
CA GLU A 64 6.54 0.64 -14.86
C GLU A 64 6.95 2.12 -14.68
N SER A 65 6.10 2.90 -14.01
CA SER A 65 6.24 4.36 -13.98
C SER A 65 6.83 4.82 -12.64
N PRO A 66 8.07 5.32 -12.62
CA PRO A 66 8.72 5.80 -11.40
C PRO A 66 8.06 7.08 -10.84
N SER A 67 7.45 7.90 -11.70
CA SER A 67 6.73 9.10 -11.27
C SER A 67 5.48 8.75 -10.46
N LEU A 68 4.72 7.73 -10.92
CA LEU A 68 3.58 7.20 -10.17
C LEU A 68 4.02 6.58 -8.84
N LEU A 69 5.19 5.93 -8.81
CA LEU A 69 5.77 5.40 -7.58
C LEU A 69 6.04 6.53 -6.58
N ALA A 70 6.68 7.62 -7.04
CA ALA A 70 6.99 8.77 -6.20
C ALA A 70 5.72 9.41 -5.63
N LEU A 71 4.67 9.54 -6.44
CA LEU A 71 3.36 10.01 -5.99
C LEU A 71 2.77 9.05 -4.94
N SER A 72 2.80 7.74 -5.18
CA SER A 72 2.31 6.72 -4.24
C SER A 72 2.96 6.87 -2.85
N VAL A 73 4.29 6.99 -2.83
CA VAL A 73 5.08 7.18 -1.62
C VAL A 73 4.71 8.50 -0.94
N GLY A 74 4.55 9.58 -1.71
CA GLY A 74 4.09 10.88 -1.21
C GLY A 74 2.72 10.80 -0.53
N PHE A 75 1.74 10.18 -1.17
CA PHE A 75 0.39 9.99 -0.60
C PHE A 75 0.39 9.13 0.67
N ILE A 76 1.18 8.04 0.69
CA ILE A 76 1.37 7.21 1.88
C ILE A 76 1.96 8.05 3.03
N ALA A 77 3.04 8.78 2.76
CA ALA A 77 3.69 9.63 3.76
C ALA A 77 2.75 10.73 4.27
N LEU A 78 2.01 11.40 3.38
CA LEU A 78 0.99 12.39 3.75
C LEU A 78 -0.09 11.78 4.64
N GLY A 79 -0.52 10.55 4.38
CA GLY A 79 -1.45 9.82 5.24
C GLY A 79 -0.98 9.65 6.69
N HIS A 80 0.33 9.68 6.93
CA HIS A 80 0.92 9.63 8.27
C HIS A 80 1.10 11.02 8.90
N VAL A 81 1.48 12.02 8.11
CA VAL A 81 1.89 13.35 8.62
C VAL A 81 0.71 14.32 8.72
N VAL A 82 -0.20 14.30 7.75
CA VAL A 82 -1.31 15.26 7.69
C VAL A 82 -2.28 14.97 8.83
N LYS A 83 -2.59 16.01 9.61
CA LYS A 83 -3.57 15.94 10.68
C LYS A 83 -4.97 15.81 10.06
N PRO A 84 -5.87 14.96 10.59
CA PRO A 84 -7.24 14.92 10.09
C PRO A 84 -7.85 16.31 10.17
N THR A 85 -8.28 16.84 9.04
CA THR A 85 -9.14 18.02 8.98
C THR A 85 -10.52 17.54 9.41
N GLY A 86 -10.82 17.74 10.69
CA GLY A 86 -12.17 17.70 11.24
C GLY A 86 -12.81 19.07 11.09
#